data_AF-A0A9E7A9J6-F1
#
_entry.id   AF-A0A9E7A9J6-F1
#
_cell.length_a   1.000
_cell.length_b   1.000
_cell.length_c   1.000
_cell.angle_alpha   90.00
_cell.angle_beta   90.00
_cell.angle_gamma   90.00
#
_symmetry.space_group_name_H-M   'P 1'
#
loop_
_entity.id
_entity.type
_entity.pdbx_description
1 polymer ?
#
loop_
_entity_poly.entity_id
_entity_poly.type
_entity_poly.pdbx_seq_one_letter_code
_entity_poly.pdbx_strand_id
1 'polypeptide(L)'
;MSEGDDLWPLVWGFLGISLLSVGGGVAALPEMHRLMVETHGWMDDLAFSKRYALAQAAPGPNVMVVGLFGWHVAGITGMFAAMLAMCGPTSILAYAFCRLRGRLGGAFGMRVFERGMVPIAVGLIAASGLLLAQGAAWGTGGAPLAIAISIGSTLFVWRSRRSPLWVLGVGAVLGAVFLR
;
A
#
# COMPACT_ATOMS: atom_id res chain seq x y z
N MET A 1 30.68 -7.46 3.04
CA MET A 1 29.42 -7.16 2.34
C MET A 1 29.63 -5.81 1.69
N SER A 2 29.70 -5.78 0.36
CA SER A 2 30.10 -4.59 -0.40
C SER A 2 28.94 -3.61 -0.41
N GLU A 3 28.96 -2.61 0.48
CA GLU A 3 27.90 -1.58 0.58
C GLU A 3 27.59 -0.89 -0.75
N GLY A 4 28.48 -0.94 -1.74
CA GLY A 4 28.29 -0.36 -3.07
C GLY A 4 27.46 -1.21 -4.04
N ASP A 5 27.53 -2.54 -3.96
CA ASP A 5 26.93 -3.44 -4.96
C ASP A 5 25.42 -3.62 -4.74
N ASP A 6 24.96 -3.56 -3.48
CA ASP A 6 23.56 -3.75 -3.11
C ASP A 6 22.71 -2.46 -3.23
N LEU A 7 23.33 -1.29 -3.37
CA LEU A 7 22.63 0.00 -3.52
C LEU A 7 21.89 0.13 -4.86
N TRP A 8 22.49 -0.37 -5.94
CA TRP A 8 21.91 -0.23 -7.27
C TRP A 8 20.64 -1.08 -7.46
N PRO A 9 20.62 -2.38 -7.08
CA PRO A 9 19.40 -3.18 -7.07
C PRO A 9 18.32 -2.61 -6.14
N LEU A 10 18.73 -2.05 -4.99
CA LEU A 10 17.82 -1.42 -4.03
C LEU A 10 17.08 -0.24 -4.66
N VAL A 11 17.82 0.69 -5.27
CA VAL A 11 17.25 1.87 -5.93
C VAL A 11 16.31 1.45 -7.06
N TRP A 12 16.72 0.52 -7.92
CA TRP A 12 15.88 0.06 -9.03
C TRP A 12 14.62 -0.67 -8.56
N GLY A 13 14.73 -1.51 -7.55
CA GLY A 13 13.59 -2.22 -6.95
C GLY A 13 12.57 -1.23 -6.37
N PHE A 14 13.02 -0.29 -5.53
CA PHE A 14 12.12 0.70 -4.92
C PHE A 14 11.57 1.71 -5.93
N LEU A 15 12.32 2.06 -6.97
CA LEU A 15 11.84 2.92 -8.06
C LEU A 15 10.75 2.22 -8.88
N GLY A 16 10.91 0.93 -9.16
CA GLY A 16 9.90 0.09 -9.80
C GLY A 16 8.64 -0.02 -8.95
N ILE A 17 8.79 -0.34 -7.66
CA ILE A 17 7.67 -0.37 -6.70
C ILE A 17 6.94 0.97 -6.68
N SER A 18 7.67 2.09 -6.65
CA SER A 18 7.08 3.43 -6.58
C SER A 18 6.21 3.76 -7.80
N LEU A 19 6.65 3.36 -9.00
CA LEU A 19 5.89 3.53 -10.25
C LEU A 19 4.69 2.59 -10.34
N LEU A 20 4.80 1.38 -9.79
CA LEU A 20 3.78 0.33 -9.84
C LEU A 20 2.79 0.38 -8.67
N SER A 21 3.05 1.19 -7.64
CA SER A 21 2.20 1.30 -6.44
C SER A 21 0.93 2.12 -6.69
N VAL A 22 0.05 1.61 -7.54
CA VAL A 22 -1.31 2.15 -7.76
C VAL A 22 -2.21 1.67 -6.61
N GLY A 23 -2.13 2.33 -5.46
CA GLY A 23 -2.87 1.94 -4.25
C GLY A 23 -2.26 2.38 -2.92
N GLY A 24 -1.07 3.00 -2.94
CA GLY A 24 -0.38 3.49 -1.75
C GLY A 24 0.55 2.47 -1.11
N GLY A 25 1.29 2.89 -0.07
CA GLY A 25 2.40 2.12 0.52
C GLY A 25 2.02 0.73 1.04
N VAL A 26 0.76 0.51 1.46
CA VAL A 26 0.28 -0.79 1.95
C VAL A 26 0.13 -1.81 0.81
N ALA A 27 -0.27 -1.37 -0.39
CA ALA A 27 -0.38 -2.24 -1.56
C ALA A 27 0.99 -2.67 -2.10
N ALA A 28 2.03 -1.89 -1.83
CA ALA A 28 3.41 -2.21 -2.20
C ALA A 28 4.11 -3.18 -1.24
N LEU A 29 3.52 -3.46 -0.07
CA LEU A 29 4.14 -4.28 0.97
C LEU A 29 4.47 -5.72 0.51
N PRO A 30 3.60 -6.43 -0.23
CA PRO A 30 3.92 -7.78 -0.72
C PRO A 30 5.08 -7.76 -1.72
N GLU A 31 5.17 -6.72 -2.56
CA GLU A 31 6.26 -6.60 -3.52
C GLU A 31 7.58 -6.21 -2.85
N MET A 32 7.53 -5.38 -1.80
CA MET A 32 8.69 -5.11 -0.94
C MET A 32 9.19 -6.39 -0.27
N HIS A 33 8.27 -7.20 0.26
CA HIS A 33 8.61 -8.50 0.86
C HIS A 33 9.27 -9.43 -0.18
N ARG A 34 8.67 -9.58 -1.36
CA ARG A 34 9.23 -10.36 -2.48
C ARG A 34 10.64 -9.90 -2.88
N LEU A 35 10.86 -8.59 -2.98
CA LEU A 35 12.16 -8.03 -3.37
C LEU A 35 13.22 -8.23 -2.28
N MET A 36 12.86 -8.02 -1.02
CA MET A 36 13.82 -8.04 0.10
C MET A 36 14.10 -9.44 0.65
N VAL A 37 13.11 -10.33 0.65
CA VAL A 37 13.20 -11.68 1.22
C VAL A 37 13.46 -12.70 0.12
N GLU A 38 12.61 -12.75 -0.91
CA GLU A 38 12.68 -13.82 -1.92
C GLU A 38 13.71 -13.55 -3.02
N THR A 39 13.83 -12.31 -3.48
CA THR A 39 14.66 -11.97 -4.65
C THR A 39 16.12 -11.71 -4.27
N HIS A 40 16.35 -10.83 -3.30
CA HIS A 40 17.71 -10.43 -2.89
C HIS A 40 18.18 -11.12 -1.60
N GLY A 41 17.28 -11.71 -0.81
CA GLY A 41 17.64 -12.38 0.44
C GLY A 41 18.30 -11.48 1.48
N TRP A 42 18.06 -10.16 1.42
CA TRP A 42 18.65 -9.19 2.35
C TRP A 42 18.10 -9.34 3.78
N MET A 43 16.93 -9.96 3.95
CA MET A 43 16.34 -10.22 5.26
C MET A 43 15.43 -11.45 5.26
N ASP A 44 15.34 -12.12 6.40
CA ASP A 44 14.35 -13.18 6.65
C ASP A 44 12.96 -12.62 6.94
N ASP A 45 11.92 -13.44 6.76
CA ASP A 45 10.51 -13.13 7.08
C ASP A 45 10.32 -12.52 8.48
N LEU A 46 10.98 -13.10 9.49
CA LEU A 46 10.91 -12.63 10.87
C LEU A 46 11.53 -11.24 11.02
N ALA A 47 12.62 -10.99 10.30
CA ALA A 47 13.34 -9.73 10.35
C ALA A 47 12.61 -8.63 9.57
N PHE A 48 11.93 -8.99 8.48
CA PHE A 48 11.00 -8.11 7.76
C PHE A 48 9.82 -7.71 8.65
N SER A 49 9.13 -8.68 9.24
CA SER A 49 7.95 -8.45 10.08
C SER A 49 8.26 -7.59 11.31
N LYS A 50 9.37 -7.85 12.01
CA LYS A 50 9.81 -7.02 13.14
C LYS A 50 10.07 -5.57 12.76
N ARG A 51 10.70 -5.32 11.61
CA ARG A 51 10.99 -3.96 11.13
C ARG A 51 9.74 -3.25 10.64
N TYR A 52 8.85 -3.98 9.97
CA TYR A 52 7.54 -3.45 9.60
C TYR A 52 6.72 -3.05 10.84
N ALA A 53 6.66 -3.93 11.85
CA ALA A 53 5.98 -3.65 13.12
C ALA A 53 6.60 -2.45 13.85
N LEU A 54 7.93 -2.35 13.87
CA LEU A 54 8.62 -1.19 14.45
C LEU A 54 8.29 0.12 13.70
N ALA A 55 8.23 0.07 12.37
CA ALA A 55 7.86 1.22 11.56
C ALA A 55 6.40 1.67 11.77
N GLN A 56 5.48 0.72 12.01
CA GLN A 56 4.08 1.04 12.36
C GLN A 56 3.92 1.52 13.82
N ALA A 57 4.79 1.07 14.72
CA ALA A 57 4.80 1.52 16.12
C ALA A 57 5.37 2.94 16.26
N ALA A 58 6.28 3.34 15.36
CA ALA A 58 6.81 4.69 15.32
C ALA A 58 5.72 5.67 14.84
N PRO A 59 5.40 6.73 15.63
CA PRO A 59 4.48 7.77 15.16
C PRO A 59 5.15 8.53 14.00
N GLY A 60 4.67 8.34 12.79
CA GLY A 60 5.25 8.97 11.60
C GLY A 60 4.58 8.57 10.29
N PRO A 61 5.06 9.12 9.16
CA PRO A 61 4.58 8.73 7.84
C PRO A 61 4.85 7.24 7.59
N ASN A 62 3.85 6.50 7.09
CA ASN A 62 3.96 5.06 6.79
C ASN A 62 5.16 4.75 5.85
N VAL A 63 5.56 5.71 5.02
CA VAL A 63 6.72 5.61 4.10
C VAL A 63 8.06 5.43 4.85
N MET A 64 8.16 5.74 6.14
CA MET A 64 9.39 5.57 6.93
C MET A 64 9.90 4.11 6.92
N VAL A 65 9.03 3.13 6.71
CA VAL A 65 9.43 1.72 6.59
C VAL A 65 10.46 1.50 5.46
N VAL A 66 10.34 2.24 4.35
CA VAL A 66 11.26 2.17 3.22
C VAL A 66 12.66 2.65 3.60
N GLY A 67 12.73 3.68 4.45
CA GLY A 67 13.99 4.16 5.01
C GLY A 67 14.65 3.12 5.93
N LEU A 68 13.86 2.46 6.81
CA LEU A 68 14.38 1.37 7.66
C LEU A 68 14.89 0.18 6.84
N PHE A 69 14.20 -0.14 5.75
CA PHE A 69 14.58 -1.19 4.81
C PHE A 69 15.88 -0.84 4.07
N GLY A 70 15.99 0.37 3.52
CA GLY A 70 17.23 0.84 2.90
C GLY A 70 18.39 0.92 3.89
N TRP A 71 18.12 1.30 5.14
CA TRP A 71 19.11 1.31 6.21
C TRP A 71 19.67 -0.08 6.53
N HIS A 72 18.82 -1.11 6.44
CA HIS A 72 19.26 -2.47 6.69
C HIS A 72 20.20 -3.02 5.59
N VAL A 73 19.93 -2.64 4.33
CA VAL A 73 20.65 -3.17 3.17
C VAL A 73 22.02 -2.52 3.00
N ALA A 74 22.09 -1.19 3.09
CA ALA A 74 23.32 -0.45 2.81
C ALA A 74 23.54 0.73 3.78
N GLY A 75 23.06 0.61 5.02
CA GLY A 75 23.29 1.63 6.04
C GLY A 75 22.67 2.99 5.69
N ILE A 76 23.28 4.08 6.18
CA ILE A 76 22.71 5.42 6.07
C ILE A 76 22.54 5.86 4.60
N THR A 77 23.46 5.45 3.71
CA THR A 77 23.37 5.74 2.28
C THR A 77 22.19 5.01 1.63
N GLY A 78 21.97 3.75 1.99
CA GLY A 78 20.81 2.96 1.55
C GLY A 78 19.48 3.55 2.00
N MET A 79 19.42 4.11 3.22
CA MET A 79 18.22 4.80 3.73
C MET A 79 17.81 5.97 2.84
N PHE A 80 18.73 6.90 2.56
CA PHE A 80 18.45 8.06 1.71
C PHE A 80 18.17 7.65 0.27
N ALA A 81 18.92 6.68 -0.26
CA ALA A 81 18.75 6.17 -1.62
C ALA A 81 17.36 5.52 -1.80
N ALA A 82 16.92 4.67 -0.88
CA ALA A 82 15.59 4.04 -0.94
C ALA A 82 14.47 5.06 -0.78
N MET A 83 14.61 6.04 0.12
CA MET A 83 13.62 7.12 0.27
C MET A 83 13.52 7.99 -0.98
N LEU A 84 14.65 8.36 -1.60
CA LEU A 84 14.64 9.13 -2.85
C LEU A 84 14.11 8.30 -4.03
N ALA A 85 14.43 7.02 -4.11
CA ALA A 85 13.90 6.12 -5.13
C ALA A 85 12.38 5.95 -5.00
N MET A 86 11.87 5.87 -3.77
CA MET A 86 10.44 5.72 -3.50
C MET A 86 9.66 7.03 -3.64
N CYS A 87 10.16 8.15 -3.10
CA CYS A 87 9.44 9.43 -3.12
C CYS A 87 9.72 10.27 -4.37
N GLY A 88 10.90 10.12 -4.99
CA GLY A 88 11.34 10.91 -6.14
C GLY A 88 10.40 10.82 -7.34
N PRO A 89 10.16 9.63 -7.94
CA PRO A 89 9.37 9.53 -9.16
C PRO A 89 7.92 9.95 -8.93
N THR A 90 7.31 9.58 -7.78
CA THR A 90 5.94 9.98 -7.43
C THR A 90 5.80 11.48 -7.19
N SER A 91 6.75 12.12 -6.51
CA SER A 91 6.76 13.57 -6.31
C SER A 91 6.91 14.34 -7.62
N ILE A 92 7.80 13.86 -8.51
CA ILE A 92 7.98 14.43 -9.84
C ILE A 92 6.70 14.27 -10.67
N LEU A 93 6.07 13.10 -10.65
CA LEU A 93 4.80 12.86 -11.34
C LEU A 93 3.71 13.79 -10.82
N ALA A 94 3.57 13.90 -9.50
CA ALA A 94 2.57 14.75 -8.87
C ALA A 94 2.81 16.23 -9.21
N TYR A 95 4.06 16.68 -9.17
CA TYR A 95 4.44 18.04 -9.55
C TYR A 95 4.15 18.31 -11.04
N ALA A 96 4.55 17.39 -11.93
CA ALA A 96 4.29 17.50 -13.36
C ALA A 96 2.79 17.55 -13.65
N PHE A 97 2.00 16.71 -12.99
CA PHE A 97 0.54 16.69 -13.10
C PHE A 97 -0.09 18.00 -12.61
N CYS A 98 0.31 18.50 -11.44
CA CYS A 98 -0.15 19.79 -10.92
C CYS A 98 0.20 20.95 -11.84
N ARG A 99 1.41 20.94 -12.42
CA ARG A 99 1.85 21.96 -13.39
C ARG A 99 1.06 21.87 -14.69
N LEU A 100 0.81 20.66 -15.19
CA LEU A 100 0.01 20.42 -16.38
C LEU A 100 -1.44 20.88 -16.17
N ARG A 101 -2.02 20.56 -15.02
CA ARG A 101 -3.34 21.04 -14.58
C ARG A 101 -3.39 22.56 -14.47
N GLY A 102 -2.36 23.20 -13.94
CA GLY A 102 -2.28 24.67 -13.90
C GLY A 102 -2.21 25.31 -15.29
N ARG A 103 -1.56 24.65 -16.26
CA ARG A 103 -1.45 25.13 -17.65
C ARG A 103 -2.68 24.82 -18.53
N LEU A 104 -3.33 23.69 -18.31
CA LEU A 104 -4.49 23.21 -19.10
C LEU A 104 -5.83 23.32 -18.34
N GLY A 105 -5.84 24.01 -17.19
CA GLY A 105 -6.95 24.06 -16.24
C GLY A 105 -8.27 24.65 -16.75
N GLY A 106 -8.35 25.08 -18.01
CA GLY A 106 -9.59 25.49 -18.68
C GLY A 106 -10.12 24.50 -19.71
N ALA A 107 -9.29 23.57 -20.22
CA ALA A 107 -9.63 22.70 -21.33
C ALA A 107 -10.70 21.67 -20.93
N PHE A 108 -11.73 21.50 -21.77
CA PHE A 108 -12.78 20.51 -21.57
C PHE A 108 -12.22 19.09 -21.41
N GLY A 109 -11.15 18.76 -22.15
CA GLY A 109 -10.48 17.45 -22.07
C GLY A 109 -9.94 17.11 -20.68
N MET A 110 -9.31 18.05 -19.97
CA MET A 110 -8.75 17.80 -18.63
C MET A 110 -9.86 17.59 -17.60
N ARG A 111 -10.95 18.35 -17.68
CA ARG A 111 -12.11 18.21 -16.78
C ARG A 111 -12.85 16.90 -16.99
N VAL A 112 -12.98 16.43 -18.23
CA VAL A 112 -13.59 15.12 -18.53
C VAL A 112 -12.69 13.99 -18.04
N PHE A 113 -11.37 14.11 -18.23
CA PHE A 113 -10.41 13.14 -17.74
C PHE A 113 -10.42 13.03 -16.21
N GLU A 114 -10.37 14.16 -15.48
CA GLU A 114 -10.47 14.18 -14.01
C GLU A 114 -11.76 13.50 -13.52
N ARG A 115 -12.91 13.78 -14.17
CA ARG A 115 -14.19 13.13 -13.83
C ARG A 115 -14.21 11.64 -14.15
N GLY A 116 -13.50 11.20 -15.19
CA GLY A 116 -13.38 9.79 -15.56
C GLY A 116 -12.45 9.00 -14.62
N MET A 117 -11.44 9.65 -14.03
CA MET A 117 -10.53 9.00 -13.08
C MET A 117 -11.21 8.64 -11.75
N VAL A 118 -12.17 9.44 -11.29
CA VAL A 118 -12.89 9.20 -10.02
C VAL A 118 -13.56 7.81 -9.98
N PRO A 119 -14.44 7.42 -10.92
CA PRO A 119 -15.07 6.10 -10.90
C PRO A 119 -14.07 4.96 -11.10
N ILE A 120 -12.98 5.18 -11.85
CA ILE A 120 -11.91 4.19 -12.02
C ILE A 120 -11.20 3.94 -10.68
N ALA A 121 -10.80 5.00 -9.98
CA ALA A 121 -10.16 4.89 -8.67
C ALA A 121 -11.09 4.21 -7.64
N VAL A 122 -12.37 4.59 -7.63
CA VAL A 122 -13.38 3.94 -6.77
C VAL A 122 -13.53 2.46 -7.11
N GLY A 123 -13.59 2.10 -8.39
CA GLY A 123 -13.64 0.72 -8.85
C GLY A 123 -12.41 -0.10 -8.45
N LEU A 124 -11.21 0.49 -8.56
CA LEU A 124 -9.96 -0.15 -8.17
C LEU A 124 -9.89 -0.37 -6.65
N ILE A 125 -10.28 0.62 -5.84
CA ILE A 125 -10.33 0.50 -4.38
C ILE A 125 -11.34 -0.58 -3.98
N ALA A 126 -12.52 -0.61 -4.63
CA ALA A 126 -13.51 -1.64 -4.40
C ALA A 126 -12.99 -3.04 -4.78
N ALA A 127 -12.32 -3.17 -5.92
CA ALA A 127 -11.71 -4.44 -6.35
C ALA A 127 -10.63 -4.92 -5.38
N SER A 128 -9.74 -4.03 -4.92
CA SER A 128 -8.73 -4.36 -3.90
C SER A 128 -9.38 -4.78 -2.58
N GLY A 129 -10.46 -4.10 -2.16
CA GLY A 129 -11.24 -4.50 -0.99
C GLY A 129 -11.85 -5.90 -1.14
N LEU A 130 -12.40 -6.22 -2.31
CA LEU A 130 -12.94 -7.54 -2.62
C LEU A 130 -11.86 -8.63 -2.64
N LEU A 131 -10.68 -8.34 -3.20
CA LEU A 131 -9.55 -9.27 -3.22
C LEU A 131 -9.05 -9.59 -1.81
N LEU A 132 -8.91 -8.58 -0.95
CA LEU A 132 -8.55 -8.77 0.45
C LEU A 132 -9.61 -9.57 1.22
N ALA A 133 -10.90 -9.29 0.98
CA ALA A 133 -12.00 -10.02 1.59
C ALA A 133 -12.02 -11.50 1.16
N GLN A 134 -11.75 -11.80 -0.11
CA GLN A 134 -11.65 -13.17 -0.63
C GLN A 134 -10.42 -13.90 -0.08
N GLY A 135 -9.27 -13.22 -0.01
CA GLY A 135 -8.04 -13.79 0.57
C GLY A 135 -8.20 -14.14 2.05
N ALA A 136 -8.93 -13.32 2.82
CA ALA A 136 -9.28 -13.62 4.21
C ALA A 136 -10.31 -14.77 4.32
N ALA A 137 -11.23 -14.90 3.37
CA ALA A 137 -12.28 -15.93 3.39
C ALA A 137 -11.77 -17.35 3.14
N TRP A 138 -10.67 -17.51 2.40
CA TRP A 138 -10.14 -18.83 2.01
C TRP A 138 -9.25 -19.49 3.07
N GLY A 139 -8.81 -18.75 4.09
CA GLY A 139 -8.02 -19.30 5.20
C GLY A 139 -8.84 -20.08 6.24
N THR A 140 -10.17 -19.90 6.30
CA THR A 140 -10.98 -20.35 7.44
C THR A 140 -12.30 -21.01 7.02
N GLY A 141 -12.29 -22.02 6.13
CA GLY A 141 -13.35 -23.04 5.98
C GLY A 141 -14.84 -22.62 5.88
N GLY A 142 -15.14 -21.33 5.68
CA GLY A 142 -16.44 -20.71 5.95
C GLY A 142 -16.83 -19.71 4.86
N ALA A 143 -16.57 -20.07 3.60
CA ALA A 143 -16.81 -19.29 2.39
C ALA A 143 -18.16 -18.52 2.34
N PRO A 144 -19.32 -19.08 2.75
CA PRO A 144 -20.58 -18.34 2.67
C PRO A 144 -20.72 -17.24 3.75
N LEU A 145 -20.09 -17.39 4.92
CA LEU A 145 -20.21 -16.43 6.02
C LEU A 145 -19.34 -15.19 5.81
N ALA A 146 -18.13 -15.36 5.27
CA ALA A 146 -17.24 -14.25 4.91
C ALA A 146 -17.82 -13.38 3.77
N ILE A 147 -18.50 -14.01 2.81
CA ILE A 147 -19.23 -13.32 1.74
C ILE A 147 -20.44 -12.58 2.32
N ALA A 148 -21.20 -13.18 3.25
CA ALA A 148 -22.33 -12.52 3.92
C ALA A 148 -21.90 -11.30 4.75
N ILE A 149 -20.76 -11.37 5.46
CA ILE A 149 -20.20 -10.26 6.24
C ILE A 149 -19.64 -9.16 5.33
N SER A 150 -19.01 -9.52 4.21
CA SER A 150 -18.51 -8.54 3.22
C SER A 150 -19.63 -7.81 2.50
N ILE A 151 -20.69 -8.53 2.12
CA ILE A 151 -21.90 -7.94 1.53
C ILE A 151 -22.64 -7.09 2.56
N GLY A 152 -22.76 -7.56 3.81
CA GLY A 152 -23.39 -6.85 4.91
C GLY A 152 -22.68 -5.54 5.29
N SER A 153 -21.34 -5.57 5.36
CA SER A 153 -20.53 -4.37 5.61
C SER A 153 -20.57 -3.39 4.44
N THR A 154 -20.54 -3.89 3.20
CA THR A 154 -20.68 -3.07 2.00
C THR A 154 -22.05 -2.37 1.95
N LEU A 155 -23.14 -3.08 2.23
CA LEU A 155 -24.50 -2.52 2.30
C LEU A 155 -24.67 -1.53 3.46
N PHE A 156 -24.04 -1.78 4.61
CA PHE A 156 -24.15 -0.92 5.78
C PHE A 156 -23.37 0.40 5.60
N VAL A 157 -22.18 0.34 5.00
CA VAL A 157 -21.38 1.54 4.66
C VAL A 157 -22.07 2.36 3.56
N TRP A 158 -22.69 1.71 2.58
CA TRP A 158 -23.41 2.38 1.50
C TRP A 158 -24.68 3.11 1.98
N ARG A 159 -25.23 2.74 3.15
CA ARG A 159 -26.49 3.29 3.68
C ARG A 159 -26.33 4.35 4.78
N SER A 160 -25.16 4.51 5.43
CA SER A 160 -25.10 5.25 6.71
C SER A 160 -24.04 6.35 6.77
N ARG A 161 -24.48 7.59 7.09
CA ARG A 161 -23.62 8.75 7.42
C ARG A 161 -23.03 8.71 8.85
N ARG A 162 -22.98 7.54 9.50
CA ARG A 162 -22.44 7.41 10.88
C ARG A 162 -21.06 6.78 10.88
N SER A 163 -20.25 7.26 11.83
CA SER A 163 -18.82 6.98 11.99
C SER A 163 -18.41 5.54 11.63
N PRO A 164 -17.41 5.35 10.74
CA PRO A 164 -16.86 4.04 10.33
C PRO A 164 -16.40 3.13 11.49
N LEU A 165 -16.24 3.69 12.69
CA LEU A 165 -15.78 2.98 13.89
C LEU A 165 -16.72 1.85 14.33
N TRP A 166 -18.03 1.95 14.09
CA TRP A 166 -18.97 0.88 14.46
C TRP A 166 -18.85 -0.35 13.57
N VAL A 167 -18.53 -0.16 12.29
CA VAL A 167 -18.32 -1.27 11.34
C VAL A 167 -17.03 -2.00 11.66
N LEU A 168 -15.99 -1.26 12.02
CA LEU A 168 -14.72 -1.81 12.52
C LEU A 168 -14.90 -2.61 13.81
N GLY A 169 -15.70 -2.11 14.76
CA GLY A 169 -15.99 -2.81 16.02
C GLY A 169 -16.72 -4.13 15.82
N VAL A 170 -17.76 -4.16 14.98
CA VAL A 170 -18.50 -5.40 14.71
C VAL A 170 -17.65 -6.40 13.91
N GLY A 171 -16.85 -5.92 12.95
CA GLY A 171 -15.91 -6.76 12.21
C GLY A 171 -14.84 -7.39 13.12
N ALA A 172 -14.31 -6.62 14.08
CA ALA A 172 -13.33 -7.13 15.05
C ALA A 172 -13.92 -8.18 15.99
N VAL A 173 -15.15 -7.98 16.48
CA VAL A 173 -15.84 -8.94 17.37
C VAL A 173 -16.17 -10.24 16.63
N LEU A 174 -16.69 -10.14 15.40
CA LEU A 174 -16.97 -11.33 14.59
C LEU A 174 -15.67 -12.06 14.21
N GLY A 175 -14.60 -11.34 13.88
CA GLY A 175 -13.28 -11.91 13.62
C GLY A 175 -12.71 -12.63 14.85
N ALA A 176 -12.82 -12.05 16.04
CA ALA A 176 -12.34 -12.65 17.29
C ALA A 176 -13.12 -13.92 17.70
N VAL A 177 -14.40 -14.01 17.31
CA VAL A 177 -15.22 -15.21 17.54
C VAL A 177 -14.91 -16.31 16.51
N PHE A 178 -14.48 -15.96 15.29
CA PHE A 178 -14.19 -16.92 14.21
C PHE A 178 -12.73 -17.41 14.16
N LEU A 179 -11.78 -16.65 14.71
CA LEU A 179 -10.35 -17.00 14.80
C LEU A 179 -10.00 -17.84 16.06
N ARG A 180 -11.00 -18.42 16.71
CA ARG A 180 -10.85 -19.22 17.92
C ARG A 180 -11.05 -20.70 17.66
#